data_AF-A0A9E5A3Z1-F1
#
_entry.id   AF-A0A9E5A3Z1-F1
#
_cell.length_a   1.000
_cell.length_b   1.000
_cell.length_c   1.000
_cell.angle_alpha   90.00
_cell.angle_beta   90.00
_cell.angle_gamma   90.00
#
_symmetry.space_group_name_H-M   'P 1'
#
loop_
_entity.id
_entity.type
_entity.pdbx_description
1 polymer ?
#
loop_
_entity_poly.entity_id
_entity_poly.type
_entity_poly.pdbx_seq_one_letter_code
_entity_poly.pdbx_strand_id
1 'polypeptide(L)'
;MWNNSKIVVILILVILTVFGGTSWFLNASQTEVNTSSNITGQSLTNVAYANLSSAEKMDIYLPNTTGPYPVIIAVHGGSFYKGPWWKFL
;
A
#
# COMPACT_ATOMS: atom_id res chain seq x y z
N MET A 1 34.72 3.63 -42.61
CA MET A 1 34.52 4.78 -41.71
C MET A 1 33.02 5.02 -41.58
N TRP A 2 32.48 4.89 -40.37
CA TRP A 2 31.06 5.10 -40.11
C TRP A 2 30.76 6.60 -40.15
N ASN A 3 29.72 7.04 -40.88
CA ASN A 3 29.42 8.47 -41.02
C ASN A 3 28.46 8.97 -39.92
N ASN A 4 28.50 10.26 -39.63
CA ASN A 4 27.76 10.86 -38.51
C ASN A 4 26.25 10.58 -38.60
N SER A 5 25.68 10.56 -39.80
CA SER A 5 24.27 10.27 -40.02
C SER A 5 23.88 8.86 -39.57
N LYS A 6 24.71 7.86 -39.85
CA LYS A 6 24.45 6.48 -39.40
C LYS A 6 24.61 6.35 -37.87
N ILE A 7 25.50 7.14 -37.23
CA ILE A 7 25.67 7.14 -35.76
C ILE A 7 24.41 7.71 -35.12
N VAL A 8 23.91 8.83 -35.65
CA VAL A 8 22.69 9.49 -35.13
C VAL A 8 21.47 8.57 -35.22
N VAL A 9 21.32 7.84 -36.33
CA VAL A 9 20.22 6.88 -36.50
C VAL A 9 20.27 5.75 -35.46
N ILE A 10 21.46 5.22 -35.16
CA ILE A 10 21.60 4.20 -34.12
C ILE A 10 21.25 4.75 -32.74
N LEU A 11 21.70 5.97 -32.42
CA LEU A 11 21.40 6.58 -31.12
C LEU A 11 19.89 6.79 -30.92
N ILE A 12 19.16 7.20 -31.96
CA ILE A 12 17.71 7.35 -31.90
C ILE A 12 17.01 6.00 -31.66
N LEU A 13 17.44 4.94 -32.34
CA LEU A 13 16.87 3.60 -32.16
C LEU A 13 17.12 3.03 -30.76
N VAL A 14 18.29 3.29 -30.18
CA VAL A 14 18.60 2.91 -28.79
C VAL A 14 17.72 3.66 -27.79
N ILE A 15 17.51 4.96 -27.98
CA ILE A 15 16.65 5.76 -27.10
C ILE A 15 15.19 5.28 -27.16
N LEU A 16 14.67 5.00 -28.36
CA LEU A 16 13.28 4.54 -28.53
C LEU A 16 13.03 3.16 -27.91
N THR A 17 13.99 2.24 -28.00
CA THR A 17 13.87 0.90 -27.39
C THR A 17 13.94 0.96 -25.86
N VAL A 18 14.77 1.83 -25.29
CA VAL A 18 14.86 2.04 -23.84
C VAL A 18 13.63 2.76 -23.29
N PHE A 19 13.17 3.84 -23.93
CA PHE A 19 11.98 4.58 -23.48
C PHE A 19 10.68 3.80 -23.70
N GLY A 20 10.52 3.14 -24.85
CA GLY A 20 9.32 2.34 -25.14
C GLY A 20 9.22 1.11 -24.23
N GLY A 21 10.34 0.41 -24.00
CA GLY A 21 10.40 -0.74 -23.11
C GLY A 21 10.04 -0.39 -21.66
N THR A 22 10.69 0.62 -21.09
CA THR A 22 10.46 1.06 -19.70
C THR A 22 9.04 1.54 -19.44
N SER A 23 8.41 2.17 -20.43
CA SER A 23 7.00 2.63 -20.35
C SER A 23 6.01 1.47 -20.21
N TRP A 24 6.29 0.34 -20.88
CA TRP A 24 5.44 -0.85 -20.84
C TRP A 24 5.55 -1.59 -19.50
N PHE A 25 6.75 -1.65 -18.92
CA PHE A 25 6.99 -2.27 -17.62
C PHE A 25 6.38 -1.49 -16.45
N LEU A 26 6.33 -0.16 -16.53
CA LEU A 26 5.66 0.66 -15.50
C LEU A 26 4.15 0.39 -15.46
N ASN A 27 3.52 0.26 -16.62
CA ASN A 27 2.07 -0.02 -16.73
C ASN A 27 1.73 -1.44 -16.27
N ALA A 28 2.56 -2.43 -16.60
CA ALA A 28 2.38 -3.81 -16.18
C ALA A 28 2.62 -4.06 -14.67
N SER A 29 3.33 -3.16 -13.98
CA SER A 29 3.60 -3.29 -12.54
C SER A 29 2.42 -2.88 -11.64
N GLN A 30 1.41 -2.19 -12.17
CA GLN A 30 0.27 -1.73 -11.40
C GLN A 30 -0.90 -2.72 -11.51
N THR A 31 -0.72 -3.92 -10.96
CA THR A 31 -1.84 -4.75 -10.51
C THR A 31 -1.88 -4.70 -8.98
N GLU A 32 -2.11 -3.50 -8.44
CA GLU A 32 -2.51 -3.36 -7.05
C GLU A 32 -3.94 -3.89 -6.95
N VAL A 33 -4.10 -5.13 -6.47
CA VAL A 33 -5.39 -5.60 -5.99
C VAL A 33 -5.70 -4.71 -4.80
N ASN A 34 -6.54 -3.70 -5.02
CA ASN A 34 -7.10 -2.88 -3.95
C ASN A 34 -7.94 -3.79 -3.06
N THR A 35 -7.32 -4.49 -2.10
CA THR A 35 -8.00 -5.12 -0.97
C THR A 35 -8.43 -4.03 0.00
N SER A 36 -9.14 -3.03 -0.50
CA SER A 36 -9.95 -2.16 0.34
C SER A 36 -11.03 -3.07 0.90
N SER A 37 -10.74 -3.68 2.04
CA SER A 37 -11.72 -4.25 2.95
C SER A 37 -12.87 -3.25 2.95
N ASN A 38 -13.98 -3.60 2.30
CA ASN A 38 -15.11 -2.70 2.13
C ASN A 38 -15.83 -2.65 3.49
N ILE A 39 -15.16 -2.07 4.49
CA ILE A 39 -15.73 -1.69 5.75
C ILE A 39 -16.66 -0.53 5.37
N THR A 40 -17.92 -0.83 5.14
CA THR A 40 -18.93 0.13 4.64
C THR A 40 -19.30 1.20 5.68
N GLY A 41 -18.48 1.43 6.71
CA GLY A 41 -18.71 2.33 7.82
C GLY A 41 -17.45 3.10 8.26
N GLN A 42 -17.59 3.95 9.27
CA GLN A 42 -16.53 4.85 9.71
C GLN A 42 -15.36 4.07 10.33
N SER A 43 -14.14 4.32 9.85
CA SER A 43 -12.91 3.81 10.44
C SER A 43 -12.08 4.94 11.07
N LEU A 44 -11.69 4.77 12.33
CA LEU A 44 -10.71 5.62 13.01
C LEU A 44 -9.44 4.80 13.22
N THR A 45 -8.35 5.17 12.54
CA THR A 45 -7.09 4.42 12.64
C THR A 45 -6.07 5.12 13.53
N ASN A 46 -5.19 4.36 14.17
CA ASN A 46 -4.09 4.84 15.02
C ASN A 46 -4.54 5.69 16.20
N VAL A 47 -5.71 5.40 16.78
CA VAL A 47 -6.22 6.12 17.96
C VAL A 47 -5.37 5.74 19.16
N ALA A 48 -4.70 6.72 19.76
CA ALA A 48 -3.93 6.50 20.98
C ALA A 48 -4.87 6.18 22.14
N TYR A 49 -4.64 5.05 22.82
CA TYR A 49 -5.42 4.67 24.01
C TYR A 49 -4.64 4.88 25.33
N ALA A 50 -3.33 5.11 25.24
CA ALA A 50 -2.45 5.44 26.36
C ALA A 50 -1.28 6.33 25.89
N ASN A 51 -0.44 6.75 26.83
CA ASN A 51 0.63 7.75 26.61
C ASN A 51 2.01 7.30 27.14
N LEU A 52 2.26 5.99 27.22
CA LEU A 52 3.53 5.41 27.67
C LEU A 52 4.39 4.94 26.50
N SER A 53 3.78 4.50 25.39
CA SER A 53 4.50 3.97 24.22
C SER A 53 3.81 4.31 22.91
N SER A 54 4.60 4.49 21.85
CA SER A 54 4.09 4.72 20.48
C SER A 54 3.30 3.53 19.91
N ALA A 55 3.40 2.35 20.55
CA ALA A 55 2.66 1.15 20.20
C ALA A 55 1.24 1.12 20.78
N GLU A 56 0.87 2.05 21.68
CA GLU A 56 -0.44 2.07 22.35
C GLU A 56 -1.51 2.72 21.46
N LYS A 57 -1.74 2.08 20.30
CA LYS A 57 -2.68 2.53 19.28
C LYS A 57 -3.67 1.43 18.93
N MET A 58 -4.89 1.83 18.59
CA MET A 58 -5.96 0.94 18.17
C MET A 58 -6.71 1.51 16.96
N ASP A 59 -7.16 0.60 16.09
CA ASP A 59 -8.07 0.92 14.99
C ASP A 59 -9.51 0.60 15.43
N ILE A 60 -10.45 1.50 15.15
CA ILE A 60 -11.86 1.40 15.52
C ILE A 60 -12.70 1.41 14.25
N TYR A 61 -13.55 0.41 14.08
CA TYR A 61 -14.42 0.26 12.92
C TYR A 61 -15.88 0.27 13.37
N LEU A 62 -16.64 1.26 12.90
CA LEU A 62 -18.06 1.41 13.22
C LEU A 62 -18.92 0.84 12.09
N PRO A 63 -19.99 0.10 12.39
CA PRO A 63 -20.97 -0.31 11.39
C PRO A 63 -21.77 0.90 10.90
N ASN A 64 -22.26 0.84 9.67
CA ASN A 64 -23.12 1.87 9.08
C ASN A 64 -24.60 1.68 9.48
N THR A 65 -24.83 1.43 10.77
CA THR A 65 -26.15 1.16 11.36
C THR A 65 -26.25 1.81 12.73
N THR A 66 -27.43 2.29 13.11
CA THR A 66 -27.68 2.87 14.44
C THR A 66 -28.25 1.82 15.40
N GLY A 67 -27.81 1.86 16.66
CA GLY A 67 -28.32 0.97 17.73
C GLY A 67 -27.21 0.52 18.69
N PRO A 68 -27.57 -0.17 19.79
CA PRO A 68 -26.59 -0.89 20.59
C PRO A 68 -26.07 -2.09 19.81
N TYR A 69 -24.76 -2.17 19.62
CA TYR A 69 -24.09 -3.30 18.98
C TYR A 69 -23.05 -3.90 19.94
N PRO A 70 -22.78 -5.22 19.84
CA PRO A 70 -21.69 -5.82 20.59
C PRO A 70 -20.36 -5.19 20.17
N VAL A 71 -19.47 -4.99 21.13
CA VAL A 71 -18.10 -4.54 20.89
C VAL A 71 -17.20 -5.76 20.80
N ILE A 72 -16.50 -5.92 19.67
CA ILE A 72 -15.49 -6.96 19.48
C ILE A 72 -14.12 -6.30 19.62
N ILE A 73 -13.29 -6.81 20.53
CA ILE A 73 -11.91 -6.35 20.72
C ILE A 73 -10.97 -7.46 20.27
N ALA A 74 -10.21 -7.21 19.21
CA ALA A 74 -9.19 -8.13 18.70
C ALA A 74 -7.82 -7.70 19.21
N VAL A 75 -7.18 -8.55 20.04
CA VAL A 75 -5.82 -8.33 20.53
C VAL A 75 -4.90 -9.34 19.86
N HIS A 76 -3.87 -8.84 19.20
CA HIS A 76 -2.96 -9.68 18.44
C HIS A 76 -1.87 -10.32 19.32
N GLY A 77 -1.40 -11.50 18.92
CA GLY A 77 -0.21 -12.13 19.51
C GLY A 77 1.09 -11.54 18.99
N GLY A 78 2.23 -12.13 19.39
CA GLY A 78 3.57 -11.69 18.98
C GLY A 78 4.68 -12.09 19.96
N SER A 79 4.49 -13.23 20.63
CA SER A 79 5.39 -13.76 21.68
C SER A 79 5.71 -12.78 22.81
N PHE A 80 4.88 -11.75 23.01
CA PHE A 80 5.12 -10.64 23.95
C PHE A 80 6.45 -9.90 23.74
N TYR A 81 7.11 -10.14 22.61
CA TYR A 81 8.45 -9.63 22.30
C TYR A 81 8.40 -8.49 21.29
N LYS A 82 7.40 -8.52 20.41
CA LYS A 82 7.03 -7.44 19.48
C LYS A 82 5.52 -7.53 19.21
N GLY A 83 4.79 -6.42 19.33
CA GLY A 83 3.50 -6.29 18.64
C GLY A 83 3.71 -6.42 17.12
N PRO A 84 2.82 -7.07 16.35
CA PRO A 84 2.95 -7.28 14.94
C PRO A 84 2.89 -5.99 14.12
N TRP A 85 3.50 -6.16 12.96
CA TRP A 85 3.72 -5.24 11.85
C TRP A 85 2.60 -5.33 10.81
N TRP A 86 1.38 -5.72 11.23
CA TRP A 86 0.21 -5.82 10.37
C TRP A 86 -1.06 -5.35 11.07
N LYS A 87 -1.91 -4.70 10.27
CA LYS A 87 -3.29 -4.37 10.59
C LYS A 87 -4.14 -5.63 10.51
N PHE A 88 -5.02 -5.83 11.48
CA PHE A 88 -6.10 -6.79 11.33
C PHE A 88 -7.20 -6.09 10.52
N LEU A 89 -7.33 -6.52 9.26
CA LEU A 89 -8.29 -6.10 8.23
C LEU A 89 -7.93 -4.86 7.40
#